data_AF-A0A9W9PNE5-F1
#
_entry.id   AF-A0A9W9PNE5-F1
#
_cell.length_a   1.000
_cell.length_b   1.000
_cell.length_c   1.000
_cell.angle_alpha   90.00
_cell.angle_beta   90.00
_cell.angle_gamma   90.00
#
_symmetry.space_group_name_H-M   'P 1'
#
loop_
_entity.id
_entity.type
_entity.pdbx_description
1 polymer ?
#
loop_
_entity_poly.entity_id
_entity_poly.type
_entity_poly.pdbx_seq_one_letter_code
_entity_poly.pdbx_strand_id
1 'polypeptide(L)'
;MSKLFVGGLAWATTDESLRQGFEQFGQVTDAIVLKDRDTGRSRGFGFVTFSSDDEATAALNAMNDQEFEGRRLRVDKAAERPPRY
;
A
#
# COMPACT_ATOMS: atom_id res chain seq x y z
N MET A 1 -9.74 3.09 -11.36
CA MET A 1 -9.44 2.46 -10.06
C MET A 1 -8.26 1.55 -10.28
N SER A 2 -7.17 1.79 -9.55
CA SER A 2 -5.95 1.00 -9.67
C SER A 2 -5.49 0.61 -8.28
N LYS A 3 -5.17 -0.67 -8.10
CA LYS A 3 -4.68 -1.20 -6.84
C LYS A 3 -3.16 -1.25 -6.84
N LEU A 4 -2.55 -0.86 -5.73
CA LEU A 4 -1.13 -0.95 -5.43
C LEU A 4 -0.90 -1.94 -4.29
N PHE A 5 0.15 -2.72 -4.44
CA PHE A 5 0.72 -3.55 -3.38
C PHE A 5 1.80 -2.74 -2.67
N VAL A 6 1.77 -2.70 -1.35
CA VAL A 6 2.76 -2.02 -0.53
C VAL A 6 3.37 -3.04 0.42
N GLY A 7 4.63 -3.41 0.21
CA GLY A 7 5.42 -4.29 1.07
C GLY A 7 6.52 -3.52 1.80
N GLY A 8 7.17 -4.18 2.77
CA GLY A 8 8.25 -3.59 3.54
C GLY A 8 7.82 -2.70 4.70
N LEU A 9 6.52 -2.69 5.04
CA LEU A 9 5.97 -1.88 6.12
C LEU A 9 6.51 -2.32 7.49
N ALA A 10 6.57 -1.39 8.43
CA ALA A 10 6.90 -1.71 9.81
C ALA A 10 5.75 -2.50 10.46
N TRP A 11 6.07 -3.21 11.54
CA TRP A 11 5.06 -3.95 12.30
C TRP A 11 4.01 -3.04 12.96
N ALA A 12 4.35 -1.75 13.15
CA ALA A 12 3.48 -0.74 13.73
C ALA A 12 2.62 -0.01 12.68
N THR A 13 2.90 -0.18 11.39
CA THR A 13 2.17 0.53 10.34
C THR A 13 0.72 0.05 10.28
N THR A 14 -0.23 0.98 10.33
CA THR A 14 -1.68 0.74 10.24
C THR A 14 -2.24 1.15 8.88
N ASP A 15 -3.47 0.73 8.59
CA ASP A 15 -4.25 1.19 7.44
C ASP A 15 -4.36 2.72 7.37
N GLU A 16 -4.57 3.40 8.50
CA GLU A 16 -4.57 4.87 8.58
C GLU A 16 -3.21 5.48 8.18
N SER A 17 -2.09 5.01 8.73
CA SER A 17 -0.77 5.56 8.38
C SER A 17 -0.41 5.31 6.92
N LEU A 18 -0.76 4.12 6.41
CA LEU A 18 -0.62 3.79 4.99
C LEU A 18 -1.44 4.76 4.15
N ARG A 19 -2.73 4.92 4.46
CA ARG A 19 -3.62 5.82 3.74
C ARG A 19 -3.08 7.24 3.72
N GLN A 20 -2.70 7.80 4.87
CA GLN A 20 -2.18 9.17 4.95
C GLN A 20 -0.89 9.36 4.13
N GLY A 21 0.01 8.38 4.14
CA GLY A 21 1.24 8.44 3.34
C GLY A 21 0.97 8.40 1.84
N PHE A 22 -0.08 7.70 1.41
CA PHE A 22 -0.44 7.57 0.00
C PHE A 22 -1.42 8.66 -0.48
N GLU A 23 -2.21 9.27 0.41
CA GLU A 23 -3.14 10.37 0.11
C GLU A 23 -2.44 11.64 -0.38
N GLN A 24 -1.15 11.81 -0.09
CA GLN A 24 -0.36 12.95 -0.60
C GLN A 24 -0.06 12.86 -2.11
N PHE A 25 -0.14 11.65 -2.69
CA PHE A 25 0.13 11.42 -4.12
C PHE A 25 -1.14 11.36 -4.95
N GLY A 26 -2.30 11.23 -4.30
CA GLY A 26 -3.60 11.20 -4.98
C GLY A 26 -4.71 10.66 -4.10
N GLN A 27 -5.88 10.49 -4.68
CA GLN A 27 -7.07 10.08 -3.95
C GLN A 27 -7.10 8.56 -3.71
N VAL A 28 -6.84 8.18 -2.45
CA VAL A 28 -6.97 6.80 -1.96
C VAL A 28 -8.43 6.49 -1.69
N THR A 29 -8.96 5.51 -2.42
CA THR A 29 -10.32 4.99 -2.26
C THR A 29 -10.40 3.96 -1.13
N ASP A 30 -9.38 3.12 -0.99
CA ASP A 30 -9.35 2.03 0.00
C ASP A 30 -7.91 1.71 0.40
N ALA A 31 -7.66 1.40 1.68
CA ALA A 31 -6.34 1.08 2.19
C ALA A 31 -6.46 -0.03 3.24
N ILE A 32 -5.76 -1.15 3.02
CA ILE A 32 -5.84 -2.33 3.87
C ILE A 32 -4.44 -2.82 4.18
N VAL A 33 -4.04 -2.76 5.44
CA VAL A 33 -2.80 -3.40 5.91
C VAL A 33 -3.11 -4.80 6.42
N LEU A 34 -2.39 -5.80 5.91
CA LEU A 34 -2.53 -7.16 6.41
C LEU A 34 -1.69 -7.31 7.67
N LYS A 35 -2.36 -7.55 8.79
CA LYS A 35 -1.77 -7.86 10.08
C LYS A 35 -1.97 -9.32 10.44
N ASP A 36 -0.98 -9.85 11.14
CA ASP A 36 -1.00 -11.16 11.76
C ASP A 36 -2.07 -11.17 12.86
N ARG A 37 -2.96 -12.17 12.83
CA ARG A 37 -4.11 -12.22 13.74
C ARG A 37 -3.74 -12.69 15.15
N ASP A 38 -2.67 -13.47 15.28
CA ASP A 38 -2.21 -14.03 16.54
C ASP A 38 -1.39 -13.01 17.34
N THR A 39 -0.52 -12.26 16.67
CA THR A 39 0.35 -11.27 17.33
C THR A 39 -0.12 -9.82 17.18
N GLY A 40 -1.11 -9.57 16.33
CA GLY A 40 -1.56 -8.22 15.97
C GLY A 40 -0.53 -7.42 15.17
N ARG A 41 0.63 -8.00 14.84
CA ARG A 41 1.72 -7.31 14.15
C ARG A 41 1.45 -7.27 12.65
N SER A 42 1.71 -6.13 12.01
CA SER A 42 1.59 -6.04 10.54
C SER A 42 2.47 -7.09 9.88
N ARG A 43 1.99 -7.84 8.88
CA ARG A 43 2.81 -8.81 8.14
C ARG A 43 3.87 -8.15 7.26
N GLY A 44 4.00 -6.83 7.38
CA GLY A 44 4.92 -6.00 6.60
C GLY A 44 4.41 -5.72 5.20
N PHE A 45 3.12 -5.91 4.93
CA PHE A 45 2.52 -5.58 3.65
C PHE A 45 1.03 -5.22 3.73
N GLY A 46 0.56 -4.50 2.73
CA GLY A 46 -0.79 -4.01 2.58
C GLY A 46 -1.12 -3.71 1.11
N PHE A 47 -2.33 -3.20 0.90
CA PHE A 47 -2.83 -2.81 -0.39
C PHE A 47 -3.48 -1.44 -0.31
N VAL A 48 -3.28 -0.62 -1.33
CA VAL A 48 -3.91 0.69 -1.49
C VAL A 48 -4.65 0.69 -2.81
N THR A 49 -5.88 1.17 -2.83
CA THR A 49 -6.69 1.34 -4.04
C THR A 49 -6.84 2.83 -4.29
N PHE A 50 -6.41 3.27 -5.46
CA PHE A 50 -6.53 4.64 -5.92
C PHE A 50 -7.71 4.82 -6.86
N SER A 51 -8.21 6.06 -6.92
CA SER A 51 -9.26 6.44 -7.86
C SER A 51 -8.75 6.40 -9.32
N SER A 52 -7.56 6.96 -9.58
CA SER A 52 -6.91 6.99 -10.90
C SER A 52 -5.64 6.11 -11.00
N ASP A 53 -5.34 5.62 -12.21
CA ASP A 53 -4.09 4.87 -12.48
C ASP A 53 -2.86 5.77 -12.51
N ASP A 54 -3.03 7.03 -12.90
CA ASP A 54 -1.96 8.01 -12.98
C ASP A 54 -1.42 8.33 -11.58
N GLU A 55 -2.32 8.65 -10.64
CA GLU A 55 -2.03 8.84 -9.22
C GLU A 55 -1.36 7.60 -8.60
N ALA A 56 -1.88 6.40 -8.92
CA ALA A 56 -1.31 5.15 -8.45
C ALA A 56 0.12 4.94 -8.96
N THR A 57 0.37 5.26 -10.23
CA THR A 57 1.69 5.10 -10.84
C THR A 57 2.68 6.14 -10.31
N ALA A 58 2.25 7.38 -10.08
CA ALA A 58 3.05 8.41 -9.44
C ALA A 58 3.42 8.03 -8.00
N ALA A 59 2.45 7.58 -7.21
CA ALA A 59 2.67 7.09 -5.86
C ALA A 59 3.62 5.88 -5.84
N LEU A 60 3.44 4.93 -6.76
CA LEU A 60 4.33 3.78 -6.91
C LEU A 60 5.77 4.23 -7.16
N ASN A 61 6.02 5.09 -8.13
CA ASN A 61 7.39 5.51 -8.44
C ASN A 61 8.03 6.34 -7.33
N ALA A 62 7.22 7.11 -6.58
CA ALA A 62 7.72 7.95 -5.50
C ALA A 62 7.96 7.18 -4.19
N MET A 63 7.10 6.21 -3.87
CA MET A 63 7.16 5.42 -2.63
C MET A 63 7.92 4.10 -2.78
N ASN A 64 8.09 3.56 -3.99
CA ASN A 64 8.86 2.34 -4.19
C ASN A 64 10.34 2.57 -3.88
N ASP A 65 10.94 1.68 -3.09
CA ASP A 65 12.30 1.76 -2.56
C ASP A 65 12.57 2.93 -1.59
N GLN A 66 11.52 3.62 -1.10
CA GLN A 66 11.64 4.59 -0.01
C GLN A 66 11.95 3.88 1.32
N GLU A 67 12.77 4.51 2.15
CA GLU A 67 13.02 4.04 3.50
C GLU A 67 11.97 4.61 4.47
N PHE A 68 11.14 3.74 5.04
CA PHE A 68 10.08 4.08 5.98
C PHE A 68 10.30 3.32 7.28
N GLU A 69 10.43 4.03 8.39
CA GLU A 69 10.67 3.44 9.73
C GLU A 69 11.88 2.49 9.76
N GLY A 70 12.94 2.79 8.99
CA GLY A 70 14.15 1.96 8.88
C GLY A 70 13.99 0.69 8.04
N ARG A 71 12.92 0.60 7.24
CA ARG A 71 12.68 -0.49 6.29
C ARG A 71 12.42 0.05 4.90
N ARG A 72 12.93 -0.64 3.87
CA ARG A 72 12.60 -0.29 2.49
C ARG A 72 11.17 -0.71 2.16
N LEU A 73 10.35 0.28 1.81
CA LEU A 73 9.04 0.05 1.22
C LEU A 73 9.21 -0.45 -0.20
N ARG A 74 8.33 -1.36 -0.58
CA ARG A 74 8.23 -1.88 -1.93
C ARG A 74 6.83 -1.61 -2.42
N VAL A 75 6.69 -0.76 -3.43
CA VAL A 75 5.39 -0.46 -4.01
C VAL A 75 5.34 -1.03 -5.41
N ASP A 76 4.31 -1.82 -5.68
CA ASP A 76 4.15 -2.55 -6.93
C ASP A 76 2.70 -2.43 -7.42
N LYS A 77 2.44 -2.55 -8.73
CA LYS A 77 1.05 -2.56 -9.21
C LYS A 77 0.42 -3.86 -8.74
N ALA A 78 -0.61 -3.77 -7.90
CA ALA A 78 -1.34 -4.97 -7.52
C ALA A 78 -2.18 -5.40 -8.72
N ALA A 79 -1.84 -6.56 -9.27
CA ALA A 79 -2.71 -7.21 -10.24
C ALA A 79 -4.03 -7.55 -9.54
N GLU A 80 -5.08 -6.77 -9.81
CA GLU A 80 -6.45 -7.21 -9.59
C GLU A 80 -6.61 -8.47 -10.43
N ARG A 81 -6.62 -9.64 -9.77
CA ARG A 81 -6.98 -10.87 -10.45
C ARG A 81 -8.33 -10.60 -11.11
N PRO A 82 -8.46 -10.74 -12.45
CA PRO A 82 -9.75 -10.55 -13.08
C PRO A 82 -10.73 -11.53 -12.41
N PRO A 83 -11.98 -11.11 -12.13
CA PRO A 83 -12.98 -12.03 -11.65
C PRO A 83 -13.04 -13.18 -12.66
N ARG A 84 -12.69 -14.40 -12.19
CA ARG A 84 -12.87 -15.61 -12.97
C ARG A 84 -14.38 -15.79 -13.13
N TYR A 85 -14.87 -15.43 -14.31
CA TYR A 85 -16.23 -15.74 -14.76
C TYR A 85 -16.32 -17.23 -15.09
#